data_AF-X1BZL4-F1
#
_entry.id   AF-X1BZL4-F1
#
_cell.length_a   1.000
_cell.length_b   1.000
_cell.length_c   1.000
_cell.angle_alpha   90.00
_cell.angle_beta   90.00
_cell.angle_gamma   90.00
#
_symmetry.space_group_name_H-M   'P 1'
#
loop_
_entity.id
_entity.type
_entity.pdbx_description
1 polymer ?
#
loop_
_entity_poly.entity_id
_entity_poly.type
_entity_poly.pdbx_seq_one_letter_code
_entity_poly.pdbx_strand_id
1 'polypeptide(L)'
;APIILGIELQMHHKLLIIVPIAILVWLTVTFITKPEKESTLKEFYRRVQPGGWWGKIAKDIPRTKGNVLKGFLPNWIAGIAFIYGATFAIGNLIFGNLGSGLLLTVFSILGFAWIWKKTIVKLDSSQ
;
A
#
# COMPACT_ATOMS: atom_id res chain seq x y z
N ALA A 1 3.87 26.37 18.22
CA ALA A 1 4.01 24.89 18.18
C ALA A 1 4.14 24.37 19.61
N PRO A 2 3.87 23.08 19.95
CA PRO A 2 4.13 22.62 21.32
C PRO A 2 5.62 22.72 21.61
N ILE A 3 5.97 23.51 22.64
CA ILE A 3 7.32 23.77 23.11
C ILE A 3 7.74 22.56 23.95
N ILE A 4 8.79 21.86 23.54
CA ILE A 4 9.38 20.77 24.33
C ILE A 4 10.73 21.29 24.83
N LEU A 5 10.94 21.31 26.15
CA LEU A 5 12.21 21.72 26.78
C LEU A 5 12.72 23.12 26.35
N GLY A 6 11.80 24.07 26.10
CA GLY A 6 12.16 25.45 25.71
C GLY A 6 12.58 25.64 24.26
N ILE A 7 12.47 24.60 23.41
CA ILE A 7 12.85 24.67 21.99
C ILE A 7 11.58 24.61 21.12
N GLU A 8 11.39 25.61 20.25
CA GLU A 8 10.39 25.55 19.18
C GLU A 8 10.85 24.59 18.07
N LEU A 9 10.49 23.31 18.17
CA LEU A 9 10.75 22.37 17.09
C LEU A 9 9.76 22.59 15.93
N GLN A 10 10.29 23.04 14.78
CA GLN A 10 9.53 23.01 13.53
C GLN A 10 9.23 21.56 13.10
N MET A 11 8.16 21.36 12.32
CA MET A 11 7.65 20.02 12.00
C MET A 11 8.69 19.09 11.34
N HIS A 12 9.58 19.63 10.50
CA HIS A 12 10.65 18.85 9.88
C HIS A 12 11.65 18.32 10.90
N HIS A 13 12.02 19.10 11.92
CA HIS A 13 12.91 18.65 13.00
C HIS A 13 12.29 17.50 13.80
N LYS A 14 10.96 17.51 14.00
CA LYS A 14 10.26 16.42 14.70
C LYS A 14 10.35 15.10 13.92
N LEU A 15 10.15 15.15 12.62
CA LEU A 15 10.23 13.96 11.76
C LEU A 15 11.66 13.40 11.74
N LEU A 16 12.67 14.25 11.69
CA LEU A 16 14.08 13.84 11.73
C LEU A 16 14.46 13.10 13.03
N ILE A 17 13.75 13.34 14.12
CA ILE A 17 13.98 12.65 15.41
C ILE A 17 13.11 11.40 15.52
N ILE A 18 11.80 11.52 15.23
CA ILE A 18 10.84 10.43 15.44
C ILE A 18 11.08 9.27 14.49
N VAL A 19 11.38 9.53 13.21
CA VAL A 19 11.56 8.48 12.19
C VAL A 19 12.70 7.51 12.54
N PRO A 20 13.95 7.97 12.79
CA PRO A 20 15.02 7.04 13.12
C PRO A 20 14.79 6.34 14.46
N ILE A 21 14.24 7.04 15.47
CA ILE A 21 13.91 6.41 16.75
C ILE A 21 12.89 5.30 16.56
N ALA A 22 11.82 5.55 15.80
CA ALA A 22 10.81 4.54 15.49
C ALA A 22 11.46 3.35 14.79
N ILE A 23 12.33 3.58 13.79
CA ILE A 23 13.07 2.52 13.07
C ILE A 23 13.89 1.65 14.02
N LEU A 24 14.67 2.28 14.88
CA LEU A 24 15.49 1.58 15.87
C LEU A 24 14.63 0.76 16.82
N VAL A 25 13.54 1.34 17.33
CA VAL A 25 12.63 0.65 18.26
C VAL A 25 11.97 -0.56 17.59
N TRP A 26 11.34 -0.40 16.43
CA TRP A 26 10.61 -1.53 15.82
C TRP A 26 11.55 -2.62 15.29
N LEU A 27 12.74 -2.29 14.78
CA LEU A 27 13.76 -3.29 14.44
C LEU A 27 14.26 -4.03 15.67
N THR A 28 14.58 -3.30 16.75
CA THR A 28 15.05 -3.91 18.01
C THR A 28 14.00 -4.89 18.54
N VAL A 29 12.74 -4.48 18.61
CA VAL A 29 11.63 -5.34 19.03
C VAL A 29 11.46 -6.53 18.07
N THR A 30 11.59 -6.32 16.76
CA THR A 30 11.48 -7.39 15.74
C THR A 30 12.53 -8.48 15.94
N PHE A 31 13.78 -8.11 16.25
CA PHE A 31 14.86 -9.09 16.44
C PHE A 31 14.89 -9.71 17.83
N ILE A 32 14.36 -9.03 18.86
CA ILE A 32 14.22 -9.59 20.21
C ILE A 32 13.05 -10.58 20.29
N THR A 33 11.98 -10.32 19.55
CA THR A 33 10.78 -11.17 19.58
C THR A 33 11.02 -12.47 18.80
N LYS A 34 10.55 -13.60 19.35
CA LYS A 34 10.67 -14.89 18.67
C LYS A 34 9.86 -14.88 17.36
N PRO A 35 10.39 -15.45 16.26
CA PRO A 35 9.62 -15.61 15.04
C PRO A 35 8.42 -16.55 15.26
N GLU A 36 7.37 -16.36 14.47
CA GLU A 36 6.19 -17.22 14.48
C GLU A 36 6.53 -18.68 14.11
N LYS A 37 5.75 -19.65 14.61
CA LYS A 37 6.02 -21.07 14.38
C LYS A 37 5.88 -21.40 12.89
N GLU A 38 6.76 -22.27 12.40
CA GLU A 38 6.76 -22.68 10.98
C GLU A 38 5.43 -23.32 10.56
N SER A 39 4.78 -24.07 11.46
CA SER A 39 3.45 -24.67 11.21
C SER A 39 2.39 -23.61 10.91
N THR A 40 2.37 -22.52 11.67
CA THR A 40 1.45 -21.39 11.48
C THR A 40 1.70 -20.73 10.12
N LEU A 41 2.98 -20.53 9.75
CA LEU A 41 3.36 -19.94 8.46
C LEU A 41 2.95 -20.82 7.28
N LYS A 42 3.12 -22.14 7.38
CA LYS A 42 2.68 -23.10 6.35
C LYS A 42 1.16 -23.09 6.20
N GLU A 43 0.42 -23.07 7.31
CA GLU A 43 -1.04 -22.99 7.28
C GLU A 43 -1.53 -21.68 6.64
N PHE A 44 -0.95 -20.55 7.03
CA PHE A 44 -1.22 -19.26 6.41
C PHE A 44 -0.92 -19.27 4.90
N TYR A 45 0.24 -19.79 4.50
CA TYR A 45 0.64 -19.83 3.10
C TYR A 45 -0.29 -20.72 2.27
N ARG A 46 -0.73 -21.88 2.81
CA ARG A 46 -1.68 -22.78 2.13
C ARG A 46 -3.01 -22.09 1.83
N ARG A 47 -3.46 -21.19 2.71
CA ARG A 47 -4.73 -20.45 2.55
C ARG A 47 -4.59 -19.22 1.65
N VAL A 48 -3.59 -18.39 1.89
CA VAL A 48 -3.49 -17.06 1.26
C VAL A 48 -2.65 -17.07 -0.02
N GLN A 49 -1.60 -17.89 -0.09
CA GLN A 49 -0.59 -17.94 -1.15
C GLN A 49 -0.08 -16.53 -1.56
N PRO A 50 0.43 -15.76 -0.59
CA PRO A 50 0.86 -14.38 -0.80
C PRO A 50 2.04 -14.27 -1.79
N GLY A 51 2.28 -13.06 -2.28
CA GLY A 51 3.44 -12.70 -3.07
C GLY A 51 4.66 -12.41 -2.19
N GLY A 52 5.83 -12.28 -2.81
CA GLY A 52 7.08 -11.93 -2.12
C GLY A 52 7.99 -13.11 -1.82
N TRP A 53 8.87 -12.96 -0.83
CA TRP A 53 9.97 -13.88 -0.52
C TRP A 53 9.59 -15.01 0.45
N TRP A 54 8.67 -15.87 0.02
CA TRP A 54 8.19 -17.02 0.82
C TRP A 54 8.96 -18.32 0.58
N GLY A 55 10.11 -18.29 -0.10
CA GLY A 55 10.78 -19.46 -0.66
C GLY A 55 10.97 -20.64 0.32
N LYS A 56 11.34 -20.37 1.59
CA LYS A 56 11.52 -21.41 2.61
C LYS A 56 10.22 -22.11 3.01
N ILE A 57 9.11 -21.35 3.10
CA ILE A 57 7.79 -21.87 3.53
C ILE A 57 7.02 -22.46 2.34
N ALA A 58 7.20 -21.89 1.15
CA ALA A 58 6.48 -22.24 -0.06
C ALA A 58 7.00 -23.52 -0.75
N LYS A 59 8.21 -23.99 -0.41
CA LYS A 59 8.92 -25.04 -1.14
C LYS A 59 8.08 -26.31 -1.35
N ASP A 60 7.33 -26.71 -0.34
CA ASP A 60 6.55 -27.95 -0.32
C ASP A 60 5.04 -27.73 -0.51
N ILE A 61 4.62 -26.49 -0.84
CA ILE A 61 3.20 -26.14 -0.99
C ILE A 61 2.92 -25.80 -2.45
N PRO A 62 2.15 -26.65 -3.18
CA PRO A 62 1.83 -26.37 -4.57
C PRO A 62 1.00 -25.09 -4.68
N ARG A 63 1.39 -24.22 -5.61
CA ARG A 63 0.72 -22.94 -5.85
C ARG A 63 -0.52 -23.17 -6.72
N THR A 64 -1.69 -22.91 -6.17
CA THR A 64 -2.99 -23.11 -6.83
C THR A 64 -3.63 -21.80 -7.27
N LYS A 65 -3.29 -20.68 -6.61
CA LYS A 65 -3.71 -19.33 -6.95
C LYS A 65 -2.74 -18.71 -7.94
N GLY A 66 -3.28 -17.91 -8.86
CA GLY A 66 -2.50 -17.19 -9.85
C GLY A 66 -1.40 -16.33 -9.23
N ASN A 67 -0.37 -16.00 -10.01
CA ASN A 67 0.71 -15.15 -9.55
C ASN A 67 0.18 -13.75 -9.18
N VAL A 68 0.16 -13.44 -7.88
CA VAL A 68 -0.33 -12.15 -7.36
C VAL A 68 0.51 -10.95 -7.80
N LEU A 69 1.75 -11.17 -8.25
CA LEU A 69 2.59 -10.10 -8.80
C LEU A 69 2.24 -9.77 -10.26
N LYS A 70 1.50 -10.65 -10.94
CA LYS A 70 1.14 -10.45 -12.34
C LYS A 70 0.14 -9.30 -12.46
N GLY A 71 0.59 -8.20 -13.04
CA GLY A 71 -0.22 -6.97 -13.19
C GLY A 71 -0.23 -6.07 -11.95
N PHE A 72 0.63 -6.31 -10.95
CA PHE A 72 0.73 -5.46 -9.76
C PHE A 72 1.04 -4.00 -10.12
N LEU A 73 2.10 -3.76 -10.89
CA LEU A 73 2.56 -2.41 -11.22
C LEU A 73 1.50 -1.56 -11.95
N PRO A 74 0.84 -2.01 -13.03
CA PRO A 74 -0.20 -1.22 -13.68
C PRO A 74 -1.42 -1.01 -12.77
N ASN A 75 -1.80 -1.99 -11.95
CA ASN A 75 -2.89 -1.82 -10.99
C ASN A 75 -2.54 -0.82 -9.88
N TRP A 76 -1.28 -0.81 -9.44
CA TRP A 76 -0.77 0.14 -8.46
C TRP A 76 -0.78 1.57 -9.00
N ILE A 77 -0.29 1.78 -10.23
CA ILE A 77 -0.34 3.09 -10.92
C ILE A 77 -1.79 3.54 -11.11
N ALA A 78 -2.68 2.63 -11.54
CA ALA A 78 -4.11 2.93 -11.69
C ALA A 78 -4.75 3.32 -10.34
N GLY A 79 -4.35 2.67 -9.24
CA GLY A 79 -4.83 2.99 -7.89
C GLY A 79 -4.33 4.36 -7.42
N ILE A 80 -3.07 4.69 -7.68
CA ILE A 80 -2.49 6.02 -7.44
C ILE A 80 -3.27 7.09 -8.22
N ALA A 81 -3.47 6.87 -9.52
CA ALA A 81 -4.22 7.79 -10.38
C ALA A 81 -5.66 7.98 -9.88
N PHE A 82 -6.32 6.89 -9.45
CA PHE A 82 -7.67 6.94 -8.90
C PHE A 82 -7.74 7.74 -7.60
N ILE A 83 -6.96 7.35 -6.58
CA ILE A 83 -7.04 7.92 -5.22
C ILE A 83 -6.57 9.38 -5.22
N TYR A 84 -5.37 9.65 -5.75
CA TYR A 84 -4.86 11.02 -5.76
C TYR A 84 -5.58 11.90 -6.77
N GLY A 85 -5.94 11.36 -7.94
CA GLY A 85 -6.76 12.08 -8.91
C GLY A 85 -8.08 12.53 -8.30
N ALA A 86 -8.80 11.64 -7.59
CA ALA A 86 -10.05 12.00 -6.92
C ALA A 86 -9.82 13.05 -5.83
N THR A 87 -8.84 12.82 -4.96
CA THR A 87 -8.53 13.71 -3.82
C THR A 87 -8.22 15.13 -4.28
N PHE A 88 -7.32 15.27 -5.26
CA PHE A 88 -6.91 16.58 -5.77
C PHE A 88 -7.92 17.18 -6.74
N ALA A 89 -8.70 16.37 -7.48
CA ALA A 89 -9.79 16.87 -8.30
C ALA A 89 -10.84 17.57 -7.44
N ILE A 90 -11.32 16.90 -6.39
CA ILE A 90 -12.30 17.46 -5.45
C ILE A 90 -11.76 18.76 -4.86
N GLY A 91 -10.51 18.78 -4.39
CA GLY A 91 -9.86 20.00 -3.90
C GLY A 91 -9.88 21.14 -4.92
N ASN A 92 -9.41 20.88 -6.15
CA ASN A 92 -9.36 21.91 -7.20
C ASN A 92 -10.74 22.42 -7.62
N LEU A 93 -11.74 21.54 -7.69
CA LEU A 93 -13.11 21.93 -8.02
C LEU A 93 -13.71 22.83 -6.93
N ILE A 94 -13.47 22.51 -5.64
CA ILE A 94 -13.92 23.33 -4.51
C ILE A 94 -13.28 24.73 -4.54
N PHE A 95 -12.00 24.81 -4.88
CA PHE A 95 -11.27 26.09 -4.98
C PHE A 95 -11.49 26.83 -6.32
N GLY A 96 -12.40 26.37 -7.18
CA GLY A 96 -12.74 27.02 -8.44
C GLY A 96 -11.73 26.83 -9.58
N ASN A 97 -10.69 26.01 -9.40
CA ASN A 97 -9.76 25.63 -10.47
C ASN A 97 -10.33 24.48 -11.31
N LEU A 98 -11.27 24.83 -12.20
CA LEU A 98 -11.97 23.86 -13.04
C LEU A 98 -11.04 23.11 -14.00
N GLY A 99 -10.01 23.77 -14.55
CA GLY A 99 -9.09 23.16 -15.52
C GLY A 99 -8.31 22.00 -14.90
N SER A 100 -7.62 22.26 -13.78
CA SER A 100 -6.89 21.20 -13.06
C SER A 100 -7.84 20.16 -12.46
N GLY A 101 -9.00 20.61 -11.94
CA GLY A 101 -10.01 19.71 -11.38
C GLY A 101 -10.55 18.69 -12.39
N LEU A 102 -10.91 19.13 -13.60
CA LEU A 102 -11.40 18.25 -14.66
C LEU A 102 -10.32 17.29 -15.14
N LEU A 103 -9.09 17.76 -15.35
CA LEU A 103 -7.98 16.89 -15.77
C LEU A 103 -7.73 15.76 -14.75
N LEU A 104 -7.68 16.10 -13.46
CA LEU A 104 -7.48 15.13 -12.39
C LEU A 104 -8.66 14.16 -12.26
N THR A 105 -9.89 14.62 -12.53
CA THR A 105 -11.08 13.76 -12.57
C THR A 105 -10.96 12.72 -13.68
N VAL A 106 -10.49 13.10 -14.87
CA VAL A 106 -10.27 12.16 -15.98
C VAL A 106 -9.26 11.09 -15.60
N PHE A 107 -8.11 11.47 -15.01
CA PHE A 107 -7.13 10.48 -14.53
C PHE A 107 -7.71 9.55 -13.48
N SER A 108 -8.54 10.07 -12.59
CA SER A 108 -9.20 9.27 -11.57
C SER A 108 -10.15 8.22 -12.18
N ILE A 109 -11.00 8.65 -13.11
CA ILE A 109 -11.95 7.76 -13.82
C ILE A 109 -11.21 6.69 -14.62
N LEU A 110 -10.14 7.05 -15.32
CA LEU A 110 -9.33 6.09 -16.09
C LEU A 110 -8.67 5.04 -15.17
N GLY A 111 -8.12 5.47 -14.03
CA GLY A 111 -7.57 4.57 -13.01
C GLY A 111 -8.62 3.60 -12.47
N PHE A 112 -9.80 4.11 -12.13
CA PHE A 112 -10.93 3.29 -11.68
C PHE A 112 -11.38 2.29 -12.76
N ALA A 113 -11.58 2.75 -13.99
CA ALA A 113 -12.03 1.91 -15.10
C ALA A 113 -11.03 0.78 -15.41
N TRP A 114 -9.72 1.07 -15.32
CA TRP A 114 -8.68 0.05 -15.45
C TRP A 114 -8.78 -1.03 -14.38
N ILE A 115 -8.86 -0.63 -13.11
CA ILE A 115 -8.97 -1.56 -11.97
C ILE A 115 -10.24 -2.41 -12.08
N TRP A 116 -11.37 -1.78 -12.40
CA TRP A 116 -12.65 -2.45 -12.54
C TRP A 116 -12.58 -3.56 -13.59
N LYS A 117 -12.11 -3.23 -14.79
CA LYS A 117 -12.05 -4.17 -15.91
C LYS A 117 -11.02 -5.28 -15.73
N LYS A 118 -9.85 -4.97 -15.15
CA LYS A 118 -8.73 -5.93 -15.07
C LYS A 118 -8.72 -6.77 -13.80
N THR A 119 -9.28 -6.26 -12.71
CA THR A 119 -9.26 -6.92 -11.40
C THR A 119 -10.66 -7.40 -11.01
N ILE A 120 -11.64 -6.50 -10.90
CA ILE A 120 -12.94 -6.81 -10.29
C ILE A 120 -13.75 -7.77 -11.19
N VAL A 121 -13.91 -7.43 -12.47
CA VAL A 121 -14.64 -8.29 -13.43
C VAL A 121 -14.02 -9.68 -13.54
N LYS A 122 -12.68 -9.76 -13.46
CA LYS A 122 -11.98 -11.03 -13.59
C LYS A 122 -12.19 -11.93 -12.37
N LEU A 123 -12.27 -11.36 -11.17
CA LEU A 123 -12.54 -12.10 -9.94
C LEU A 123 -13.93 -12.74 -9.97
N ASP A 124 -14.93 -11.97 -10.40
CA ASP A 124 -16.33 -12.41 -10.53
C ASP A 124 -16.47 -13.54 -11.56
N SER A 125 -15.75 -13.46 -12.68
CA SER A 125 -15.73 -14.51 -13.71
C SER A 125 -14.94 -15.78 -13.34
N SER A 126 -14.21 -15.78 -12.22
CA SER A 126 -13.32 -16.86 -11.79
C SER A 126 -13.82 -17.63 -10.55
N GLN A 127 -14.98 -17.23 -10.03
CA GLN A 127 -15.75 -17.95 -9.01
C GLN A 127 -16.74 -18.90 -9.71
#